data_AF-A0AAW6M2Y9-F1
#
_entry.id   AF-A0AAW6M2Y9-F1
#
_cell.length_a   1.000
_cell.length_b   1.000
_cell.length_c   1.000
_cell.angle_alpha   90.00
_cell.angle_beta   90.00
_cell.angle_gamma   90.00
#
_symmetry.space_group_name_H-M   'P 1'
#
loop_
_entity.id
_entity.type
_entity.pdbx_description
1 polymer ?
#
loop_
_entity_poly.entity_id
_entity_poly.type
_entity_poly.pdbx_seq_one_letter_code
_entity_poly.pdbx_strand_id
1 'polypeptide(L)'
;MLKELLKLFVFVFFLIPLEKAFATVRTFEASVSLSELFAPQADWQAGIIGNISGGGALTVKIYYKESNTLVYQATLTSTATTYSGVGVNYKRSDLGSGATCYPDVWNSLDIETALFAIERKRQKDDGKLHSYLSGGMTLLIEITENQGSIQTMKIPGIGIVDRDGGNALFYPDHYCYDLKHNADPITKIWKRLKMPRLDQGADVLVAAHRGFWGDNLGAGYPENSTGAFEAAQKYTNVLETDIMITKDKRMVISHDYSLSRLSNYSGPLTDYLFDMNSSVLKGLFLRKRNTDVSAYPYLFFENLVDILLQKHMVLTVDIKDVRARRVNGQCVANCEYDPATHGDAAKLKIKESWMTCLQTCIRIAEEKNALQYLAFKTPYTYDELAAYVPETTLCKLLFMPVIQPKRKDFLDFTDGWINRGGKKVIAYETNFLNEGDPYLQSFTRDGVSYKNLLHYVYKKTGLRSGCYPEEPIGQMGTVTRWVEWKMKYTVNDRRGDHYWLMTVPYGKIMVMTSDRPDIWYKVNQIYNMTGQ
;
A
#
# COMPACT_ATOMS: atom_id res chain seq x y z
N MET A 1 -17.07 -78.01 -5.55
CA MET A 1 -18.42 -77.43 -5.68
C MET A 1 -19.02 -77.28 -4.30
N LEU A 2 -18.66 -76.19 -3.63
CA LEU A 2 -19.10 -75.84 -2.28
C LEU A 2 -18.95 -74.32 -2.17
N LYS A 3 -20.04 -73.62 -1.85
CA LYS A 3 -20.10 -72.25 -1.27
C LYS A 3 -21.59 -71.86 -1.24
N GLU A 4 -22.28 -72.13 -0.14
CA GLU A 4 -22.41 -71.25 1.05
C GLU A 4 -23.08 -69.91 0.68
N LEU A 5 -24.37 -69.80 1.01
CA LEU A 5 -25.12 -68.55 1.01
C LEU A 5 -25.95 -68.50 2.30
N LEU A 6 -25.27 -68.15 3.40
CA LEU A 6 -25.82 -67.91 4.71
C LEU A 6 -26.47 -66.51 4.74
N LYS A 7 -27.73 -66.44 5.21
CA LYS A 7 -28.51 -65.21 5.28
C LYS A 7 -27.93 -64.22 6.29
N LEU A 8 -27.77 -63.00 5.80
CA LEU A 8 -27.27 -61.80 6.45
C LEU A 8 -28.33 -61.20 7.39
N PHE A 9 -28.02 -61.11 8.69
CA PHE A 9 -28.63 -60.13 9.59
C PHE A 9 -27.49 -59.32 10.20
N VAL A 10 -27.15 -58.19 9.56
CA VAL A 10 -26.19 -57.22 10.08
C VAL A 10 -26.99 -56.15 10.81
N PHE A 11 -26.84 -56.10 12.13
CA PHE A 11 -27.17 -54.92 12.93
C PHE A 11 -26.24 -53.79 12.47
N VAL A 12 -26.78 -52.83 11.72
CA VAL A 12 -26.08 -51.57 11.42
C VAL A 12 -26.14 -50.74 12.70
N PHE A 13 -25.07 -50.79 13.50
CA PHE A 13 -24.78 -49.71 14.43
C PHE A 13 -24.55 -48.45 13.59
N PHE A 14 -25.50 -47.51 13.63
CA PHE A 14 -25.21 -46.13 13.31
C PHE A 14 -24.18 -45.64 14.33
N LEU A 15 -22.89 -45.75 13.99
CA LEU A 15 -21.85 -44.90 14.55
C LEU A 15 -22.17 -43.49 14.07
N ILE A 16 -23.04 -42.79 14.79
CA ILE A 16 -23.05 -41.34 14.77
C ILE A 16 -21.65 -40.95 15.22
N PRO A 17 -20.84 -40.25 14.40
CA PRO A 17 -19.64 -39.63 14.92
C PRO A 17 -20.14 -38.60 15.94
N LEU A 18 -20.04 -38.93 17.22
CA LEU A 18 -20.04 -37.93 18.27
C LEU A 18 -18.72 -37.18 18.10
N GLU A 19 -18.65 -36.31 17.10
CA GLU A 19 -17.66 -35.24 17.09
C GLU A 19 -17.97 -34.40 18.32
N LYS A 20 -17.32 -34.71 19.44
CA LYS A 20 -17.08 -33.71 20.47
C LYS A 20 -16.34 -32.60 19.74
N ALA A 21 -17.04 -31.51 19.44
CA ALA A 21 -16.46 -30.32 18.87
C ALA A 21 -15.42 -29.79 19.86
N PHE A 22 -14.16 -30.19 19.70
CA PHE A 22 -13.07 -29.66 20.49
C PHE A 22 -12.83 -28.22 20.02
N ALA A 23 -12.66 -27.32 20.98
CA ALA A 23 -12.31 -25.94 20.66
C ALA A 23 -10.96 -25.93 19.92
N THR A 24 -10.90 -25.24 18.79
CA THR A 24 -9.65 -25.05 18.07
C THR A 24 -8.90 -23.89 18.69
N VAL A 25 -7.66 -24.11 19.12
CA VAL A 25 -6.80 -23.08 19.71
C VAL A 25 -5.60 -22.83 18.80
N ARG A 26 -5.30 -21.57 18.50
CA ARG A 26 -4.14 -21.13 17.72
C ARG A 26 -3.44 -19.98 18.41
N THR A 27 -2.12 -19.90 18.29
CA THR A 27 -1.32 -18.82 18.88
C THR A 27 -0.39 -18.18 17.87
N PHE A 28 -0.21 -16.87 17.98
CA PHE A 28 0.59 -16.06 17.05
C PHE A 28 1.35 -14.97 17.79
N GLU A 29 2.51 -14.58 17.27
CA GLU A 29 3.29 -13.49 17.83
C GLU A 29 3.07 -12.21 17.03
N ALA A 30 2.97 -11.08 17.72
CA ALA A 30 2.82 -9.77 17.10
C ALA A 30 3.73 -8.73 17.76
N SER A 31 4.38 -7.89 16.95
CA SER A 31 5.16 -6.77 17.45
C SER A 31 4.31 -5.51 17.51
N VAL A 32 4.33 -4.78 18.63
CA VAL A 32 3.57 -3.53 18.81
C VAL A 32 4.50 -2.35 19.07
N SER A 33 4.17 -1.21 18.45
CA SER A 33 4.82 0.08 18.64
C SER A 33 4.03 0.91 19.64
N LEU A 34 4.56 1.12 20.85
CA LEU A 34 3.86 1.90 21.87
C LEU A 34 3.63 3.34 21.42
N SER A 35 4.60 3.95 20.74
CA SER A 35 4.47 5.30 20.18
C SER A 35 3.30 5.47 19.20
N GLU A 36 2.92 4.43 18.45
CA GLU A 36 1.75 4.49 17.56
C GLU A 36 0.45 4.20 18.28
N LEU A 37 0.49 3.25 19.21
CA LEU A 37 -0.67 2.87 19.99
C LEU A 37 -1.18 4.04 20.83
N PHE A 38 -0.28 4.80 21.46
CA PHE A 38 -0.62 5.95 22.30
C PHE A 38 -0.58 7.29 21.54
N ALA A 39 -0.52 7.25 20.20
CA ALA A 39 -0.61 8.47 19.41
C ALA A 39 -2.04 9.06 19.50
N PRO A 40 -2.21 10.38 19.47
CA PRO A 40 -3.54 11.01 19.55
C PRO A 40 -4.55 10.51 18.51
N GLN A 41 -4.05 10.12 17.34
CA GLN A 41 -4.83 9.61 16.21
C GLN A 41 -5.02 8.07 16.20
N ALA A 42 -4.57 7.37 17.24
CA ALA A 42 -4.65 5.92 17.31
C ALA A 42 -6.08 5.42 17.16
N ASP A 43 -6.23 4.29 16.47
CA ASP A 43 -7.50 3.61 16.28
C ASP A 43 -7.71 2.58 17.39
N TRP A 44 -8.61 2.91 18.31
CA TRP A 44 -8.95 2.09 19.48
C TRP A 44 -10.12 1.13 19.22
N GLN A 45 -10.65 1.07 18.00
CA GLN A 45 -11.67 0.07 17.69
C GLN A 45 -11.08 -1.34 17.86
N ALA A 46 -11.78 -2.17 18.63
CA ALA A 46 -11.39 -3.54 18.91
C ALA A 46 -12.58 -4.50 18.76
N GLY A 47 -12.30 -5.79 18.63
CA GLY A 47 -13.33 -6.84 18.68
C GLY A 47 -13.18 -7.88 17.57
N ILE A 48 -14.19 -8.73 17.46
CA ILE A 48 -14.22 -9.92 16.61
C ILE A 48 -15.40 -9.79 15.62
N ILE A 49 -15.15 -10.14 14.36
CA ILE A 49 -16.17 -10.46 13.36
C ILE A 49 -16.08 -11.97 13.13
N GLY A 50 -17.20 -12.66 13.25
CA GLY A 50 -17.23 -14.12 13.19
C GLY A 50 -18.64 -14.68 13.24
N ASN A 51 -18.74 -15.96 12.87
CA ASN A 51 -19.98 -16.71 12.89
C ASN A 51 -19.98 -17.68 14.07
N ILE A 52 -21.10 -17.79 14.77
CA ILE A 52 -21.28 -18.71 15.90
C ILE A 52 -22.46 -19.63 15.60
N SER A 53 -22.29 -20.92 15.92
CA SER A 53 -23.32 -21.94 15.82
C SER A 53 -23.48 -22.66 17.17
N GLY A 54 -24.66 -23.22 17.42
CA GLY A 54 -24.88 -24.15 18.55
C GLY A 54 -24.63 -23.61 19.97
N GLY A 55 -24.66 -22.28 20.18
CA GLY A 55 -24.34 -21.68 21.48
C GLY A 55 -22.83 -21.61 21.79
N GLY A 56 -21.99 -21.73 20.77
CA GLY A 56 -20.54 -21.61 20.85
C GLY A 56 -20.02 -20.23 21.27
N ALA A 57 -18.69 -20.12 21.28
CA ALA A 57 -18.00 -18.87 21.60
C ALA A 57 -16.69 -18.75 20.82
N LEU A 58 -16.35 -17.51 20.45
CA LEU A 58 -15.05 -17.15 19.89
C LEU A 58 -14.34 -16.26 20.91
N THR A 59 -13.14 -16.64 21.32
CA THR A 59 -12.37 -15.87 22.30
C THR A 59 -11.01 -15.52 21.72
N VAL A 60 -10.65 -14.24 21.84
CA VAL A 60 -9.30 -13.76 21.56
C VAL A 60 -8.70 -13.28 22.88
N LYS A 61 -7.56 -13.84 23.26
CA LYS A 61 -6.74 -13.36 24.38
C LYS A 61 -5.41 -12.88 23.85
N ILE A 62 -4.86 -11.84 24.47
CA ILE A 62 -3.55 -11.33 24.10
C ILE A 62 -2.73 -11.19 25.37
N TYR A 63 -1.51 -11.66 25.32
CA TYR A 63 -0.58 -11.64 26.44
C TYR A 63 0.65 -10.82 26.07
N TYR A 64 1.20 -10.08 27.02
CA TYR A 64 2.58 -9.65 26.93
C TYR A 64 3.48 -10.87 27.08
N LYS A 65 4.30 -11.17 26.06
CA LYS A 65 4.97 -12.46 25.91
C LYS A 65 5.96 -12.73 27.04
N GLU A 66 6.75 -11.74 27.42
CA GLU A 66 7.88 -11.90 28.34
C GLU A 66 7.45 -12.24 29.76
N SER A 67 6.32 -11.71 30.24
CA SER A 67 5.78 -12.01 31.57
C SER A 67 4.49 -12.83 31.55
N ASN A 68 4.07 -13.32 30.37
CA ASN A 68 2.82 -14.06 30.16
C ASN A 68 1.60 -13.38 30.82
N THR A 69 1.51 -12.05 30.71
CA THR A 69 0.49 -11.25 31.41
C THR A 69 -0.61 -10.86 30.44
N LEU A 70 -1.87 -11.12 30.81
CA LEU A 70 -3.02 -10.80 29.96
C LEU A 70 -3.13 -9.28 29.76
N VAL A 71 -3.15 -8.85 28.49
CA VAL A 71 -3.29 -7.44 28.09
C VAL A 71 -4.58 -7.16 27.33
N TYR A 72 -5.26 -8.18 26.81
CA TYR A 72 -6.57 -8.04 26.20
C TYR A 72 -7.33 -9.36 26.21
N GLN A 73 -8.65 -9.30 26.36
CA GLN A 73 -9.54 -10.40 26.07
C GLN A 73 -10.89 -9.89 25.56
N ALA A 74 -11.36 -10.47 24.46
CA ALA A 74 -12.73 -10.33 23.98
C ALA A 74 -13.33 -11.70 23.70
N THR A 75 -14.61 -11.86 24.07
CA THR A 75 -15.39 -13.05 23.74
C THR A 75 -16.64 -12.66 22.97
N LEU A 76 -16.87 -13.35 21.86
CA LEU A 76 -18.09 -13.27 21.07
C LEU A 76 -18.93 -14.53 21.32
N THR A 77 -20.23 -14.37 21.60
CA THR A 77 -21.19 -15.47 21.85
C THR A 77 -22.37 -15.49 20.89
N SER A 78 -22.45 -14.52 19.97
CA SER A 78 -23.39 -14.48 18.85
C SER A 78 -22.68 -14.01 17.58
N THR A 79 -23.18 -14.43 16.40
CA THR A 79 -22.64 -13.98 15.11
C THR A 79 -22.62 -12.45 15.02
N ALA A 80 -21.49 -11.89 14.57
CA ALA A 80 -21.31 -10.45 14.42
C ALA A 80 -20.74 -10.09 13.05
N THR A 81 -21.31 -9.04 12.45
CA THR A 81 -20.89 -8.46 11.16
C THR A 81 -20.11 -7.15 11.33
N THR A 82 -20.02 -6.65 12.57
CA THR A 82 -19.20 -5.52 12.99
C THR A 82 -18.31 -5.96 14.14
N TYR A 83 -17.14 -5.33 14.31
CA TYR A 83 -16.23 -5.67 15.41
C TYR A 83 -16.94 -5.54 16.76
N SER A 84 -17.12 -6.68 17.42
CA SER A 84 -17.92 -6.83 18.65
C SER A 84 -17.24 -7.82 19.59
N GLY A 85 -17.61 -7.78 20.86
CA GLY A 85 -17.10 -8.71 21.86
C GLY A 85 -17.31 -8.17 23.27
N VAL A 86 -17.46 -9.08 24.22
CA VAL A 86 -17.65 -8.76 25.64
C VAL A 86 -16.34 -9.01 26.38
N GLY A 87 -15.95 -8.04 27.21
CA GLY A 87 -14.80 -8.14 28.10
C GLY A 87 -15.14 -8.77 29.44
N VAL A 88 -14.10 -9.04 30.23
CA VAL A 88 -14.19 -9.52 31.61
C VAL A 88 -13.48 -8.52 32.51
N ASN A 89 -14.06 -8.25 33.68
CA ASN A 89 -13.38 -7.46 34.71
C ASN A 89 -12.52 -8.39 35.56
N TYR A 90 -11.19 -8.24 35.47
CA TYR A 90 -10.22 -8.99 36.25
C TYR A 90 -9.80 -8.20 37.48
N LYS A 91 -9.64 -8.88 38.62
CA LYS A 91 -8.90 -8.30 39.74
C LYS A 91 -7.41 -8.40 39.43
N ARG A 92 -6.63 -7.39 39.83
CA ARG A 92 -5.17 -7.42 39.64
C ARG A 92 -4.51 -8.69 40.20
N SER A 93 -5.00 -9.19 41.32
CA SER A 93 -4.52 -10.43 41.96
C SER A 93 -4.61 -11.65 41.05
N ASP A 94 -5.55 -11.66 40.11
CA ASP A 94 -5.87 -12.81 39.26
C ASP A 94 -5.01 -12.85 37.99
N LEU A 95 -4.26 -11.77 37.73
CA LEU A 95 -3.42 -11.58 36.53
C LEU A 95 -1.94 -11.94 36.76
N GLY A 96 -1.57 -12.32 37.98
CA GLY A 96 -0.22 -12.73 38.35
C GLY A 96 0.78 -11.59 38.51
N SER A 97 2.06 -11.95 38.66
CA SER A 97 3.14 -11.03 39.04
C SER A 97 3.54 -10.00 37.97
N GLY A 98 3.13 -10.18 36.72
CA GLY A 98 3.36 -9.20 35.67
C GLY A 98 2.41 -8.01 35.72
N ALA A 99 1.25 -8.14 36.37
CA ALA A 99 0.23 -7.09 36.43
C ALA A 99 0.41 -6.08 37.60
N THR A 100 1.61 -5.98 38.19
CA THR A 100 1.84 -5.16 39.41
C THR A 100 1.45 -3.68 39.29
N CYS A 101 1.42 -3.13 38.07
CA CYS A 101 1.04 -1.74 37.82
C CYS A 101 -0.40 -1.57 37.28
N TYR A 102 -1.19 -2.65 37.20
CA TYR A 102 -2.60 -2.58 36.76
C TYR A 102 -3.48 -1.92 37.83
N PRO A 103 -4.66 -1.38 37.45
CA PRO A 103 -5.68 -0.99 38.41
C PRO A 103 -6.19 -2.22 39.19
N ASP A 104 -6.81 -1.98 40.36
CA ASP A 104 -7.30 -3.08 41.22
C ASP A 104 -8.36 -3.94 40.50
N VAL A 105 -9.19 -3.30 39.66
CA VAL A 105 -10.09 -3.95 38.71
C VAL A 105 -9.78 -3.40 37.31
N TRP A 106 -9.53 -4.30 36.37
CA TRP A 106 -9.21 -3.97 34.98
C TRP A 106 -10.21 -4.64 34.04
N ASN A 107 -10.78 -3.89 33.10
CA ASN A 107 -11.63 -4.46 32.05
C ASN A 107 -10.76 -4.98 30.91
N SER A 108 -10.97 -6.23 30.49
CA SER A 108 -10.09 -6.87 29.50
C SER A 108 -10.16 -6.30 28.08
N LEU A 109 -11.11 -5.39 27.78
CA LEU A 109 -11.10 -4.65 26.51
C LEU A 109 -10.21 -3.40 26.55
N ASP A 110 -9.80 -2.96 27.75
CA ASP A 110 -8.94 -1.79 27.96
C ASP A 110 -7.46 -2.16 27.82
N ILE A 111 -7.08 -2.47 26.58
CA ILE A 111 -5.69 -2.79 26.20
C ILE A 111 -4.72 -1.62 26.43
N GLU A 112 -5.21 -0.37 26.39
CA GLU A 112 -4.42 0.83 26.63
C GLU A 112 -3.82 0.84 28.03
N THR A 113 -4.70 0.73 29.05
CA THR A 113 -4.27 0.71 30.46
C THR A 113 -3.35 -0.47 30.74
N ALA A 114 -3.64 -1.64 30.16
CA ALA A 114 -2.82 -2.82 30.32
C ALA A 114 -1.39 -2.62 29.79
N LEU A 115 -1.24 -2.17 28.56
CA LEU A 115 0.07 -1.97 27.95
C LEU A 115 0.85 -0.83 28.62
N PHE A 116 0.16 0.23 29.06
CA PHE A 116 0.78 1.29 29.86
C PHE A 116 1.29 0.78 31.21
N ALA A 117 0.53 -0.10 31.87
CA ALA A 117 0.94 -0.73 33.12
C ALA A 117 2.14 -1.67 32.93
N ILE A 118 2.19 -2.44 31.84
CA ILE A 118 3.36 -3.25 31.48
C ILE A 118 4.59 -2.36 31.26
N GLU A 119 4.46 -1.27 30.51
CA GLU A 119 5.57 -0.35 30.26
C GLU A 119 6.09 0.27 31.57
N ARG A 120 5.18 0.71 32.44
CA ARG A 120 5.54 1.23 33.77
C ARG A 120 6.26 0.20 34.64
N LYS A 121 5.88 -1.09 34.54
CA LYS A 121 6.57 -2.17 35.25
C LYS A 121 7.99 -2.36 34.70
N ARG A 122 8.17 -2.42 33.38
CA ARG A 122 9.49 -2.57 32.74
C ARG A 122 10.47 -1.49 33.21
N GLN A 123 10.03 -0.24 33.23
CA GLN A 123 10.83 0.90 33.69
C GLN A 123 11.21 0.81 35.17
N LYS A 124 10.31 0.28 36.02
CA LYS A 124 10.62 0.05 37.44
C LYS A 124 11.64 -1.07 37.63
N ASP A 125 11.49 -2.15 36.88
CA ASP A 125 12.29 -3.37 37.06
C ASP A 125 13.74 -3.20 36.58
N ASP A 126 13.99 -2.42 35.50
CA ASP A 126 15.35 -2.21 34.99
C ASP A 126 16.06 -0.96 35.55
N GLY A 127 15.33 -0.11 36.29
CA GLY A 127 15.87 1.08 36.96
C GLY A 127 16.39 2.16 36.01
N LYS A 128 16.05 2.10 34.72
CA LYS A 128 16.53 3.05 33.70
C LYS A 128 15.48 4.10 33.34
N LEU A 129 15.95 5.30 33.06
CA LEU A 129 15.14 6.34 32.43
C LEU A 129 15.05 6.04 30.93
N HIS A 130 13.92 5.52 30.48
CA HIS A 130 13.65 5.30 29.06
C HIS A 130 13.00 6.51 28.43
N SER A 131 13.22 6.69 27.13
CA SER A 131 12.40 7.62 26.34
C SER A 131 10.94 7.15 26.37
N TYR A 132 10.04 8.05 26.76
CA TYR A 132 8.60 7.77 26.92
C TYR A 132 8.01 7.05 25.69
N LEU A 133 7.46 5.84 25.89
CA LEU A 133 6.79 5.03 24.86
C LEU A 133 7.62 4.70 23.61
N SER A 134 8.95 4.75 23.73
CA SER A 134 9.88 4.47 22.62
C SER A 134 10.15 2.99 22.37
N GLY A 135 9.84 2.12 23.34
CA GLY A 135 10.07 0.68 23.25
C GLY A 135 8.99 -0.07 22.45
N GLY A 136 9.40 -1.15 21.80
CA GLY A 136 8.48 -2.17 21.29
C GLY A 136 8.06 -3.16 22.38
N MET A 137 6.98 -3.90 22.12
CA MET A 137 6.56 -5.08 22.89
C MET A 137 6.22 -6.23 21.94
N THR A 138 6.53 -7.46 22.36
CA THR A 138 6.03 -8.67 21.68
C THR A 138 4.81 -9.19 22.42
N LEU A 139 3.71 -9.34 21.69
CA LEU A 139 2.46 -9.88 22.19
C LEU A 139 2.26 -11.30 21.65
N LEU A 140 1.65 -12.15 22.47
CA LEU A 140 1.16 -13.47 22.09
C LEU A 140 -0.36 -13.40 21.97
N ILE A 141 -0.88 -13.57 20.77
CA ILE A 141 -2.32 -13.63 20.47
C ILE A 141 -2.74 -15.10 20.51
N GLU A 142 -3.71 -15.41 21.34
CA GLU A 142 -4.38 -16.71 21.42
C GLU A 142 -5.81 -16.59 20.90
N ILE A 143 -6.14 -17.40 19.90
CA ILE A 143 -7.48 -17.51 19.33
C ILE A 143 -8.06 -18.86 19.75
N THR A 144 -9.26 -18.84 20.33
CA THR A 144 -10.05 -20.03 20.64
C THR A 144 -11.38 -19.98 19.88
N GLU A 145 -11.65 -20.97 19.04
CA GLU A 145 -12.91 -21.13 18.32
C GLU A 145 -13.65 -22.36 18.81
N ASN A 146 -14.81 -22.17 19.43
CA ASN A 146 -15.69 -23.24 19.86
C ASN A 146 -17.04 -23.09 19.16
N GLN A 147 -17.40 -24.05 18.30
CA GLN A 147 -18.64 -24.04 17.51
C GLN A 147 -18.87 -22.70 16.80
N GLY A 148 -17.87 -22.28 16.03
CA GLY A 148 -17.89 -21.03 15.30
C GLY A 148 -16.60 -20.82 14.52
N SER A 149 -16.52 -19.70 13.81
CA SER A 149 -15.31 -19.29 13.11
C SER A 149 -15.14 -17.78 13.15
N ILE A 150 -13.93 -17.34 13.49
CA ILE A 150 -13.48 -15.96 13.30
C ILE A 150 -13.30 -15.72 11.81
N GLN A 151 -13.73 -14.56 11.35
CA GLN A 151 -13.40 -14.05 10.02
C GLN A 151 -12.20 -13.10 10.14
N THR A 152 -12.35 -12.07 10.96
CA THR A 152 -11.28 -11.14 11.33
C THR A 152 -11.46 -10.66 12.76
N MET A 153 -10.38 -10.16 13.35
CA MET A 153 -10.40 -9.41 14.59
C MET A 153 -9.67 -8.09 14.39
N LYS A 154 -10.09 -7.06 15.13
CA LYS A 154 -9.40 -5.78 15.17
C LYS A 154 -8.79 -5.60 16.55
N ILE A 155 -7.51 -5.30 16.59
CA ILE A 155 -6.74 -5.16 17.81
C ILE A 155 -6.00 -3.80 17.76
N PRO A 156 -6.21 -2.91 18.74
CA PRO A 156 -5.49 -1.64 18.81
C PRO A 156 -3.97 -1.85 18.77
N GLY A 157 -3.27 -1.02 17.99
CA GLY A 157 -1.80 -1.12 17.77
C GLY A 157 -1.33 -2.25 16.85
N ILE A 158 -2.18 -3.24 16.54
CA ILE A 158 -1.88 -4.31 15.58
C ILE A 158 -2.67 -4.11 14.28
N GLY A 159 -3.93 -3.70 14.35
CA GLY A 159 -4.81 -3.55 13.20
C GLY A 159 -5.72 -4.76 13.00
N ILE A 160 -6.01 -5.10 11.74
CA ILE A 160 -6.93 -6.17 11.39
C ILE A 160 -6.13 -7.47 11.22
N VAL A 161 -6.44 -8.46 12.04
CA VAL A 161 -5.83 -9.80 12.02
C VAL A 161 -6.86 -10.80 11.50
N ASP A 162 -6.44 -11.67 10.58
CA ASP A 162 -7.31 -12.73 10.07
C ASP A 162 -7.27 -14.01 10.93
N ARG A 163 -8.13 -14.97 10.60
CA ARG A 163 -8.27 -16.25 11.33
C ARG A 163 -7.00 -17.08 11.42
N ASP A 164 -6.06 -16.87 10.51
CA ASP A 164 -4.80 -17.60 10.40
C ASP A 164 -3.65 -16.81 11.05
N GLY A 165 -3.97 -15.71 11.73
CA GLY A 165 -3.05 -14.97 12.60
C GLY A 165 -2.12 -14.02 11.86
N GLY A 166 -2.43 -13.65 10.62
CA GLY A 166 -1.68 -12.64 9.89
C GLY A 166 -2.44 -11.33 9.70
N ASN A 167 -1.73 -10.33 9.22
CA ASN A 167 -2.29 -9.03 8.89
C ASN A 167 -3.23 -9.14 7.70
N ALA A 168 -4.54 -8.96 7.95
CA ALA A 168 -5.59 -9.20 6.97
C ALA A 168 -5.52 -8.27 5.74
N LEU A 169 -4.73 -7.20 5.80
CA LEU A 169 -4.53 -6.27 4.68
C LEU A 169 -3.61 -6.83 3.59
N PHE A 170 -2.80 -7.84 3.89
CA PHE A 170 -1.78 -8.35 2.99
C PHE A 170 -2.02 -9.80 2.61
N TYR A 171 -1.53 -10.18 1.42
CA TYR A 171 -1.55 -11.57 0.99
C TYR A 171 -0.60 -12.41 1.88
N PRO A 172 -0.90 -13.68 2.21
CA PRO A 172 -0.11 -14.48 3.15
C PRO A 172 1.41 -14.52 2.92
N ASP A 173 1.85 -14.56 1.67
CA ASP A 173 3.29 -14.62 1.33
C ASP A 173 3.99 -13.25 1.37
N HIS A 174 3.25 -12.15 1.53
CA HIS A 174 3.82 -10.82 1.59
C HIS A 174 4.45 -10.57 2.97
N TYR A 175 5.63 -9.93 3.01
CA TYR A 175 6.38 -9.64 4.25
C TYR A 175 5.52 -9.03 5.37
N CYS A 176 4.64 -8.10 5.02
CA CYS A 176 3.77 -7.39 5.97
C CYS A 176 2.59 -8.22 6.51
N TYR A 177 2.41 -9.47 6.04
CA TYR A 177 1.42 -10.39 6.58
C TYR A 177 1.82 -10.92 7.96
N ASP A 178 3.10 -11.23 8.16
CA ASP A 178 3.61 -11.69 9.45
C ASP A 178 3.52 -10.56 10.49
N LEU A 179 2.76 -10.80 11.56
CA LEU A 179 2.54 -9.82 12.63
C LEU A 179 3.82 -9.52 13.43
N LYS A 180 4.86 -10.34 13.33
CA LYS A 180 6.18 -10.00 13.87
C LYS A 180 6.77 -8.76 13.22
N HIS A 181 6.41 -8.48 11.97
CA HIS A 181 6.79 -7.26 11.25
C HIS A 181 5.79 -6.11 11.45
N ASN A 182 4.75 -6.25 12.28
CA ASN A 182 3.74 -5.20 12.45
C ASN A 182 4.32 -3.85 12.92
N ALA A 183 5.39 -3.88 13.71
CA ALA A 183 6.08 -2.67 14.18
C ALA A 183 7.15 -2.14 13.20
N ASP A 184 7.43 -2.86 12.10
CA ASP A 184 8.38 -2.47 11.06
C ASP A 184 7.89 -1.18 10.34
N PRO A 185 8.76 -0.18 10.12
CA PRO A 185 8.39 1.05 9.42
C PRO A 185 7.69 0.82 8.07
N ILE A 186 8.13 -0.18 7.30
CA ILE A 186 7.58 -0.48 5.97
C ILE A 186 6.16 -1.02 6.07
N THR A 187 5.93 -1.93 7.01
CA THR A 187 4.58 -2.45 7.28
C THR A 187 3.64 -1.32 7.73
N LYS A 188 4.11 -0.41 8.59
CA LYS A 188 3.34 0.76 9.04
C LYS A 188 2.93 1.67 7.88
N ILE A 189 3.87 1.98 6.97
CA ILE A 189 3.61 2.84 5.81
C ILE A 189 2.53 2.20 4.91
N TRP A 190 2.65 0.91 4.60
CA TRP A 190 1.66 0.23 3.75
C TRP A 190 0.29 0.09 4.42
N LYS A 191 0.25 -0.20 5.73
CA LYS A 191 -1.02 -0.22 6.49
C LYS A 191 -1.71 1.13 6.42
N ARG A 192 -0.97 2.22 6.64
CA ARG A 192 -1.49 3.59 6.58
C ARG A 192 -2.10 3.93 5.21
N LEU A 193 -1.45 3.47 4.15
CA LEU A 193 -1.95 3.61 2.78
C LEU A 193 -3.21 2.79 2.55
N LYS A 194 -3.28 1.55 3.03
CA LYS A 194 -4.43 0.65 2.85
C LYS A 194 -5.60 0.92 3.80
N MET A 195 -5.44 1.78 4.81
CA MET A 195 -6.47 2.09 5.82
C MET A 195 -6.85 3.59 5.82
N PRO A 196 -7.69 4.04 4.88
CA PRO A 196 -8.26 5.39 4.91
C PRO A 196 -9.20 5.65 6.10
N ARG A 197 -9.11 6.85 6.67
CA ARG A 197 -9.93 7.36 7.78
C ARG A 197 -11.01 8.30 7.24
N LEU A 198 -12.24 7.79 7.13
CA LEU A 198 -13.39 8.60 6.68
C LEU A 198 -13.93 9.55 7.76
N ASP A 199 -13.60 9.28 9.02
CA ASP A 199 -13.97 10.07 10.19
C ASP A 199 -13.19 11.39 10.30
N GLN A 200 -12.08 11.53 9.58
CA GLN A 200 -11.32 12.77 9.48
C GLN A 200 -11.89 13.71 8.42
N GLY A 201 -11.64 15.01 8.58
CA GLY A 201 -12.02 16.02 7.58
C GLY A 201 -11.26 15.83 6.27
N ALA A 202 -9.98 15.44 6.36
CA ALA A 202 -9.17 14.91 5.27
C ALA A 202 -8.26 13.81 5.77
N ASP A 203 -8.05 12.79 4.94
CA ASP A 203 -7.10 11.73 5.19
C ASP A 203 -6.30 11.43 3.92
N VAL A 204 -5.82 12.46 3.23
CA VAL A 204 -5.07 12.27 1.99
C VAL A 204 -3.67 11.71 2.30
N LEU A 205 -3.21 10.75 1.50
CA LEU A 205 -1.83 10.27 1.54
C LEU A 205 -1.08 10.78 0.31
N VAL A 206 0.18 11.19 0.49
CA VAL A 206 1.01 11.67 -0.63
C VAL A 206 2.08 10.64 -0.99
N ALA A 207 2.17 10.30 -2.27
CA ALA A 207 3.35 9.70 -2.87
C ALA A 207 4.16 10.82 -3.54
N ALA A 208 5.36 11.11 -3.05
CA ALA A 208 6.18 12.20 -3.58
C ALA A 208 6.70 11.84 -4.99
N HIS A 209 6.12 12.47 -6.01
CA HIS A 209 6.44 12.25 -7.42
C HIS A 209 7.86 12.73 -7.70
N ARG A 210 8.77 11.78 -7.95
CA ARG A 210 10.20 11.99 -8.18
C ARG A 210 10.93 12.67 -7.01
N GLY A 211 10.37 12.56 -5.80
CA GLY A 211 10.83 13.24 -4.60
C GLY A 211 10.25 14.64 -4.42
N PHE A 212 10.82 15.44 -3.51
CA PHE A 212 10.49 16.84 -3.37
C PHE A 212 11.49 17.68 -4.17
N TRP A 213 11.07 18.10 -5.37
CA TRP A 213 11.95 18.71 -6.37
C TRP A 213 11.32 19.97 -6.97
N GLY A 214 12.16 20.80 -7.59
CA GLY A 214 11.70 21.98 -8.32
C GLY A 214 11.15 23.12 -7.44
N ASP A 215 11.33 23.04 -6.12
CA ASP A 215 11.03 24.12 -5.19
C ASP A 215 11.97 25.32 -5.40
N ASN A 216 11.71 26.43 -4.69
CA ASN A 216 12.46 27.68 -4.82
C ASN A 216 12.61 28.15 -6.28
N LEU A 217 11.48 28.31 -6.99
CA LEU A 217 11.43 28.70 -8.41
C LEU A 217 12.28 27.79 -9.33
N GLY A 218 12.42 26.52 -8.95
CA GLY A 218 13.18 25.53 -9.70
C GLY A 218 14.66 25.44 -9.35
N ALA A 219 15.17 26.25 -8.41
CA ALA A 219 16.55 26.23 -7.96
C ALA A 219 16.84 25.19 -6.85
N GLY A 220 15.80 24.52 -6.35
CA GLY A 220 15.89 23.45 -5.37
C GLY A 220 16.49 22.14 -5.92
N TYR A 221 16.11 21.01 -5.32
CA TYR A 221 16.66 19.71 -5.72
C TYR A 221 16.19 19.31 -7.13
N PRO A 222 17.04 18.63 -7.93
CA PRO A 222 16.62 18.02 -9.18
C PRO A 222 15.71 16.83 -8.91
N GLU A 223 14.78 16.55 -9.83
CA GLU A 223 13.92 15.35 -9.75
C GLU A 223 14.77 14.07 -9.74
N ASN A 224 14.26 13.00 -9.12
CA ASN A 224 14.93 11.70 -9.09
C ASN A 224 16.36 11.76 -8.52
N SER A 225 16.57 12.55 -7.47
CA SER A 225 17.84 12.69 -6.79
C SER A 225 17.75 12.31 -5.32
N THR A 226 18.89 11.92 -4.74
CA THR A 226 18.96 11.62 -3.31
C THR A 226 18.51 12.79 -2.44
N GLY A 227 18.87 14.03 -2.82
CA GLY A 227 18.43 15.24 -2.13
C GLY A 227 16.91 15.43 -2.17
N ALA A 228 16.28 15.19 -3.32
CA ALA A 228 14.82 15.27 -3.44
C ALA A 228 14.11 14.19 -2.62
N PHE A 229 14.65 12.97 -2.57
CA PHE A 229 14.08 11.87 -1.77
C PHE A 229 14.19 12.14 -0.26
N GLU A 230 15.36 12.59 0.20
CA GLU A 230 15.57 12.96 1.61
C GLU A 230 14.68 14.13 2.03
N ALA A 231 14.54 15.14 1.16
CA ALA A 231 13.68 16.28 1.44
C ALA A 231 12.19 15.90 1.51
N ALA A 232 11.75 14.90 0.73
CA ALA A 232 10.37 14.41 0.75
C ALA A 232 9.97 13.77 2.09
N GLN A 233 10.94 13.18 2.84
CA GLN A 233 10.68 12.52 4.12
C GLN A 233 10.05 13.43 5.18
N LYS A 234 10.19 14.75 5.03
CA LYS A 234 9.51 15.74 5.89
C LYS A 234 7.98 15.68 5.78
N TYR A 235 7.47 15.15 4.67
CA TYR A 235 6.06 15.16 4.32
C TYR A 235 5.49 13.75 4.12
N THR A 236 6.29 12.81 3.60
CA THR A 236 5.85 11.45 3.32
C THR A 236 7.01 10.47 3.23
N ASN A 237 6.76 9.21 3.61
CA ASN A 237 7.66 8.08 3.39
C ASN A 237 7.32 7.25 2.14
N VAL A 238 6.36 7.71 1.33
CA VAL A 238 5.98 7.08 0.06
C VAL A 238 6.56 7.90 -1.08
N LEU A 239 7.45 7.30 -1.85
CA LEU A 239 7.97 7.86 -3.09
C LEU A 239 7.17 7.35 -4.28
N GLU A 240 7.23 8.11 -5.35
CA GLU A 240 6.94 7.64 -6.69
C GLU A 240 8.10 8.02 -7.60
N THR A 241 8.53 7.12 -8.48
CA THR A 241 9.50 7.49 -9.51
C THR A 241 9.29 6.69 -10.78
N ASP A 242 9.76 7.31 -11.86
CA ASP A 242 9.80 6.77 -13.18
C ASP A 242 11.02 5.87 -13.39
N ILE A 243 10.80 4.69 -13.92
CA ILE A 243 11.85 3.71 -14.19
C ILE A 243 11.90 3.38 -15.68
N MET A 244 13.11 3.42 -16.22
CA MET A 244 13.44 3.12 -17.61
C MET A 244 14.54 2.07 -17.70
N ILE A 245 14.65 1.44 -18.86
CA ILE A 245 15.71 0.49 -19.17
C ILE A 245 16.61 1.06 -20.28
N THR A 246 17.91 0.82 -20.14
CA THR A 246 18.96 1.10 -21.15
C THR A 246 19.09 -0.05 -22.13
N LYS A 247 19.83 0.16 -23.23
CA LYS A 247 20.09 -0.87 -24.25
C LYS A 247 20.76 -2.13 -23.69
N ASP A 248 21.71 -1.94 -22.77
CA ASP A 248 22.42 -3.00 -22.03
C ASP A 248 21.64 -3.49 -20.79
N LYS A 249 20.32 -3.27 -20.76
CA LYS A 249 19.38 -3.83 -19.79
C LYS A 249 19.62 -3.39 -18.33
N ARG A 250 20.22 -2.23 -18.11
CA ARG A 250 20.31 -1.60 -16.77
C ARG A 250 19.09 -0.73 -16.50
N MET A 251 18.54 -0.87 -15.30
CA MET A 251 17.38 -0.08 -14.83
C MET A 251 17.85 1.26 -14.27
N VAL A 252 17.25 2.33 -14.77
CA VAL A 252 17.63 3.71 -14.49
C VAL A 252 16.39 4.47 -14.03
N ILE A 253 16.55 5.39 -13.08
CA ILE A 253 15.43 6.25 -12.67
C ILE A 253 15.36 7.47 -13.59
N SER A 254 14.38 7.48 -14.49
CA SER A 254 14.25 8.51 -15.52
C SER A 254 12.82 8.64 -16.00
N HIS A 255 12.33 9.87 -16.07
CA HIS A 255 11.05 10.15 -16.70
C HIS A 255 11.14 10.25 -18.23
N ASP A 256 12.18 10.93 -18.71
CA ASP A 256 12.31 11.34 -20.10
C ASP A 256 13.02 10.28 -20.93
N TYR A 257 12.63 10.19 -22.20
CA TYR A 257 13.37 9.41 -23.17
C TYR A 257 14.70 10.06 -23.55
N SER A 258 14.78 11.40 -23.57
CA SER A 258 16.02 12.14 -23.80
C SER A 258 16.68 12.55 -22.48
N LEU A 259 18.01 12.47 -22.42
CA LEU A 259 18.79 12.85 -21.23
C LEU A 259 18.96 14.38 -21.08
N SER A 260 18.66 15.16 -22.13
CA SER A 260 19.01 16.59 -22.23
C SER A 260 18.36 17.49 -21.17
N ARG A 261 17.07 17.27 -20.85
CA ARG A 261 16.37 18.05 -19.82
C ARG A 261 16.87 17.69 -18.43
N LEU A 262 17.09 16.40 -18.21
CA LEU A 262 17.38 15.84 -16.90
C LEU A 262 18.84 15.93 -16.51
N SER A 263 19.76 16.14 -17.44
CA SER A 263 21.19 16.05 -17.17
C SER A 263 22.04 17.00 -18.01
N ASN A 264 23.33 17.10 -17.68
CA ASN A 264 24.33 17.81 -18.47
C ASN A 264 24.77 17.09 -19.76
N TYR A 265 24.03 16.07 -20.22
CA TYR A 265 24.28 15.43 -21.51
C TYR A 265 24.17 16.41 -22.68
N SER A 266 25.17 16.41 -23.55
CA SER A 266 25.29 17.35 -24.67
C SER A 266 24.90 16.77 -26.04
N GLY A 267 24.44 15.52 -26.09
CA GLY A 267 23.97 14.90 -27.33
C GLY A 267 22.60 15.42 -27.80
N PRO A 268 22.15 15.02 -29.00
CA PRO A 268 20.88 15.47 -29.59
C PRO A 268 19.64 15.00 -28.80
N LEU A 269 18.46 15.57 -29.07
CA LEU A 269 17.21 15.14 -28.43
C LEU A 269 16.70 13.76 -28.90
N THR A 270 17.28 13.24 -29.97
CA THR A 270 16.96 11.92 -30.56
C THR A 270 17.77 10.80 -29.92
N ASP A 271 18.69 11.14 -29.03
CA ASP A 271 19.52 10.21 -28.30
C ASP A 271 18.70 9.68 -27.11
N TYR A 272 17.95 8.61 -27.38
CA TYR A 272 17.03 8.02 -26.42
C TYR A 272 17.73 7.08 -25.44
N LEU A 273 17.37 7.18 -24.16
CA LEU A 273 17.95 6.42 -23.06
C LEU A 273 17.90 4.90 -23.31
N PHE A 274 16.79 4.39 -23.86
CA PHE A 274 16.64 2.97 -24.15
C PHE A 274 17.49 2.46 -25.32
N ASP A 275 18.05 3.36 -26.14
CA ASP A 275 18.98 3.02 -27.23
C ASP A 275 20.45 3.16 -26.81
N MET A 276 20.71 3.67 -25.60
CA MET A 276 22.05 3.87 -25.07
C MET A 276 22.48 2.78 -24.09
N ASN A 277 23.79 2.52 -24.06
CA ASN A 277 24.38 1.73 -22.99
C ASN A 277 24.48 2.56 -21.71
N SER A 278 24.32 1.90 -20.56
CA SER A 278 24.40 2.48 -19.23
C SER A 278 25.69 3.26 -18.94
N SER A 279 26.79 2.93 -19.62
CA SER A 279 28.06 3.63 -19.49
C SER A 279 27.97 5.11 -19.87
N VAL A 280 27.05 5.51 -20.74
CA VAL A 280 26.84 6.91 -21.15
C VAL A 280 26.34 7.76 -19.97
N LEU A 281 25.61 7.15 -19.03
CA LEU A 281 25.06 7.85 -17.88
C LEU A 281 26.10 8.08 -16.79
N LYS A 282 27.22 7.36 -16.81
CA LYS A 282 28.28 7.49 -15.81
C LYS A 282 28.93 8.88 -15.92
N GLY A 283 28.93 9.61 -14.81
CA GLY A 283 29.50 10.96 -14.74
C GLY A 283 28.57 12.08 -15.20
N LEU A 284 27.34 11.76 -15.63
CA LEU A 284 26.32 12.78 -15.85
C LEU A 284 25.75 13.28 -14.53
N PHE A 285 25.52 14.59 -14.48
CA PHE A 285 24.90 15.27 -13.37
C PHE A 285 23.52 15.77 -13.75
N LEU A 286 22.58 15.60 -12.82
CA LEU A 286 21.19 15.98 -13.00
C LEU A 286 21.06 17.51 -13.08
N ARG A 287 20.14 17.98 -13.91
CA ARG A 287 19.73 19.37 -13.96
C ARG A 287 18.58 19.61 -13.00
N LYS A 288 18.65 20.76 -12.33
CA LYS A 288 17.54 21.33 -11.59
C LYS A 288 16.46 21.80 -12.57
N ARG A 289 15.28 22.10 -12.02
CA ARG A 289 14.15 22.55 -12.83
C ARG A 289 14.40 23.91 -13.49
N ASN A 290 15.21 24.78 -12.88
CA ASN A 290 15.69 26.03 -13.48
C ASN A 290 16.81 25.81 -14.53
N THR A 291 17.10 24.57 -14.91
CA THR A 291 18.10 24.12 -15.90
C THR A 291 19.56 24.11 -15.45
N ASP A 292 19.87 24.64 -14.26
CA ASP A 292 21.21 24.59 -13.70
C ASP A 292 21.67 23.16 -13.49
N VAL A 293 22.93 22.88 -13.83
CA VAL A 293 23.54 21.57 -13.53
C VAL A 293 23.79 21.49 -12.03
N SER A 294 23.32 20.43 -11.40
CA SER A 294 23.53 20.16 -9.98
C SER A 294 24.78 19.31 -9.73
N ALA A 295 25.06 18.99 -8.46
CA ALA A 295 26.08 18.01 -8.09
C ALA A 295 25.53 16.57 -7.98
N TYR A 296 24.22 16.36 -8.18
CA TYR A 296 23.60 15.05 -8.03
C TYR A 296 23.80 14.21 -9.29
N PRO A 297 24.31 12.98 -9.19
CA PRO A 297 24.49 12.11 -10.34
C PRO A 297 23.17 11.50 -10.80
N TYR A 298 23.16 10.95 -12.02
CA TYR A 298 22.12 10.03 -12.45
C TYR A 298 22.13 8.76 -11.57
N LEU A 299 20.95 8.28 -11.17
CA LEU A 299 20.83 7.09 -10.32
C LEU A 299 20.30 5.88 -11.11
N PHE A 300 20.77 4.70 -10.72
CA PHE A 300 20.22 3.43 -11.15
C PHE A 300 19.19 2.91 -10.15
N PHE A 301 18.34 1.98 -10.58
CA PHE A 301 17.33 1.41 -9.71
C PHE A 301 17.94 0.71 -8.48
N GLU A 302 19.10 0.06 -8.61
CA GLU A 302 19.78 -0.51 -7.44
C GLU A 302 20.12 0.54 -6.37
N ASN A 303 20.52 1.76 -6.78
CA ASN A 303 20.82 2.85 -5.85
C ASN A 303 19.55 3.31 -5.14
N LEU A 304 18.43 3.36 -5.87
CA LEU A 304 17.14 3.69 -5.28
C LEU A 304 16.73 2.64 -4.24
N VAL A 305 16.86 1.34 -4.53
CA VAL A 305 16.57 0.28 -3.55
C VAL A 305 17.44 0.44 -2.29
N ASP A 306 18.72 0.78 -2.43
CA ASP A 306 19.60 1.05 -1.28
C ASP A 306 19.11 2.26 -0.45
N ILE A 307 18.61 3.30 -1.10
CA ILE A 307 18.01 4.46 -0.44
C ILE A 307 16.74 4.07 0.31
N LEU A 308 15.86 3.28 -0.29
CA LEU A 308 14.62 2.81 0.35
C LEU A 308 14.92 2.04 1.65
N LEU A 309 15.91 1.15 1.61
CA LEU A 309 16.40 0.38 2.76
C LEU A 309 16.95 1.31 3.85
N GLN A 310 17.84 2.23 3.48
CA GLN A 310 18.51 3.12 4.44
C GLN A 310 17.55 4.13 5.08
N LYS A 311 16.59 4.63 4.31
CA LYS A 311 15.69 5.73 4.73
C LYS A 311 14.34 5.23 5.24
N HIS A 312 14.09 3.92 5.21
CA HIS A 312 12.82 3.31 5.55
C HIS A 312 11.64 3.95 4.80
N MET A 313 11.79 4.07 3.48
CA MET A 313 10.77 4.61 2.58
C MET A 313 10.26 3.53 1.66
N VAL A 314 9.02 3.63 1.18
CA VAL A 314 8.48 2.73 0.17
C VAL A 314 8.35 3.43 -1.18
N LEU A 315 8.26 2.65 -2.24
CA LEU A 315 8.22 3.15 -3.60
C LEU A 315 7.01 2.62 -4.35
N THR A 316 6.23 3.54 -4.91
CA THR A 316 5.34 3.26 -6.04
C THR A 316 6.12 3.41 -7.33
N VAL A 317 6.32 2.32 -8.07
CA VAL A 317 7.16 2.29 -9.27
C VAL A 317 6.29 2.60 -10.49
N ASP A 318 6.61 3.66 -11.23
CA ASP A 318 6.01 3.91 -12.54
C ASP A 318 6.98 3.51 -13.66
N ILE A 319 6.66 2.43 -14.37
CA ILE A 319 7.50 1.92 -15.45
C ILE A 319 7.20 2.68 -16.74
N LYS A 320 8.26 3.21 -17.34
CA LYS A 320 8.25 3.85 -18.65
C LYS A 320 8.65 2.82 -19.71
N ASP A 321 7.63 2.28 -20.34
CA ASP A 321 7.71 1.46 -21.54
C ASP A 321 8.22 2.25 -22.75
N VAL A 322 8.74 1.54 -23.76
CA VAL A 322 9.18 2.16 -25.02
C VAL A 322 7.96 2.48 -25.88
N ARG A 323 7.93 3.69 -26.44
CA ARG A 323 6.82 4.18 -27.26
C ARG A 323 7.32 4.84 -28.54
N ALA A 324 6.51 4.77 -29.59
CA ALA A 324 6.71 5.55 -30.80
C ALA A 324 6.53 7.05 -30.53
N ARG A 325 7.36 7.88 -31.17
CA ARG A 325 7.15 9.34 -31.21
C ARG A 325 6.29 9.69 -32.41
N ARG A 326 5.23 10.46 -32.17
CA ARG A 326 4.42 11.05 -33.25
C ARG A 326 4.50 12.57 -33.21
N VAL A 327 4.66 13.19 -34.37
CA VAL A 327 4.59 14.64 -34.58
C VAL A 327 3.62 14.89 -35.71
N ASN A 328 2.63 15.76 -35.51
CA ASN A 328 1.60 16.09 -36.50
C ASN A 328 0.91 14.86 -37.11
N GLY A 329 0.66 13.83 -36.30
CA GLY A 329 -0.01 12.62 -36.75
C GLY A 329 0.88 11.67 -37.57
N GLN A 330 2.18 11.93 -37.75
CA GLN A 330 3.13 11.02 -38.37
C GLN A 330 4.11 10.46 -37.34
N CYS A 331 4.49 9.20 -37.47
CA CYS A 331 5.53 8.63 -36.63
C CYS A 331 6.91 9.10 -37.10
N VAL A 332 7.76 9.53 -36.17
CA VAL A 332 9.11 10.08 -36.44
C VAL A 332 10.23 9.33 -35.71
N ALA A 333 9.90 8.44 -34.77
CA ALA A 333 10.87 7.59 -34.06
C ALA A 333 10.18 6.35 -33.46
N ASN A 334 10.90 5.22 -33.41
CA ASN A 334 10.45 3.93 -32.87
C ASN A 334 9.11 3.48 -33.44
N CYS A 335 8.95 3.59 -34.76
CA CYS A 335 7.66 3.41 -35.42
C CYS A 335 7.13 1.99 -35.37
N GLU A 336 7.99 1.01 -35.14
CA GLU A 336 7.61 -0.36 -34.81
C GLU A 336 6.86 -0.50 -33.47
N TYR A 337 6.90 0.51 -32.60
CA TYR A 337 6.10 0.61 -31.37
C TYR A 337 4.81 1.42 -31.58
N ASP A 338 4.46 1.80 -32.80
CA ASP A 338 3.27 2.60 -33.09
C ASP A 338 2.03 1.74 -33.38
N PRO A 339 1.03 1.68 -32.48
CA PRO A 339 -0.17 0.88 -32.73
C PRO A 339 -1.00 1.38 -33.90
N ALA A 340 -0.88 2.65 -34.30
CA ALA A 340 -1.62 3.21 -35.43
C ALA A 340 -1.16 2.64 -36.78
N THR A 341 0.11 2.22 -36.89
CA THR A 341 0.68 1.65 -38.12
C THR A 341 0.94 0.15 -38.03
N HIS A 342 1.18 -0.38 -36.83
CA HIS A 342 1.57 -1.79 -36.62
C HIS A 342 0.60 -2.59 -35.74
N GLY A 343 -0.55 -2.00 -35.36
CA GLY A 343 -1.64 -2.69 -34.68
C GLY A 343 -1.19 -3.43 -33.41
N ASP A 344 -1.58 -4.70 -33.32
CA ASP A 344 -1.31 -5.52 -32.13
C ASP A 344 0.16 -5.92 -31.96
N ALA A 345 0.94 -5.97 -33.04
CA ALA A 345 2.38 -6.24 -32.96
C ALA A 345 3.11 -5.13 -32.18
N ALA A 346 2.77 -3.85 -32.43
CA ALA A 346 3.29 -2.74 -31.64
C ALA A 346 2.81 -2.79 -30.19
N LYS A 347 1.53 -3.08 -29.93
CA LYS A 347 1.00 -3.21 -28.57
C LYS A 347 1.72 -4.30 -27.77
N LEU A 348 2.05 -5.43 -28.41
CA LEU A 348 2.82 -6.50 -27.80
C LEU A 348 4.23 -6.03 -27.44
N LYS A 349 4.95 -5.39 -28.37
CA LYS A 349 6.30 -4.85 -28.09
C LYS A 349 6.33 -3.85 -26.94
N ILE A 350 5.34 -2.96 -26.88
CA ILE A 350 5.18 -2.01 -25.77
C ILE A 350 5.03 -2.78 -24.46
N LYS A 351 4.13 -3.78 -24.42
CA LYS A 351 3.90 -4.63 -23.25
C LYS A 351 5.16 -5.39 -22.84
N GLU A 352 5.85 -6.05 -23.78
CA GLU A 352 7.08 -6.78 -23.51
C GLU A 352 8.18 -5.87 -22.97
N SER A 353 8.27 -4.63 -23.45
CA SER A 353 9.22 -3.64 -22.90
C SER A 353 8.90 -3.31 -21.44
N TRP A 354 7.61 -3.14 -21.11
CA TRP A 354 7.16 -2.89 -19.75
C TRP A 354 7.42 -4.11 -18.83
N MET A 355 7.09 -5.32 -19.31
CA MET A 355 7.27 -6.56 -18.55
C MET A 355 8.75 -6.86 -18.29
N THR A 356 9.62 -6.56 -19.26
CA THR A 356 11.08 -6.65 -19.09
C THR A 356 11.55 -5.75 -17.94
N CYS A 357 11.07 -4.50 -17.88
CA CYS A 357 11.38 -3.59 -16.78
C CYS A 357 10.87 -4.14 -15.45
N LEU A 358 9.62 -4.63 -15.40
CA LEU A 358 9.02 -5.23 -14.19
C LEU A 358 9.89 -6.38 -13.66
N GLN A 359 10.18 -7.37 -14.51
CA GLN A 359 10.99 -8.54 -14.14
C GLN A 359 12.39 -8.13 -13.67
N THR A 360 13.00 -7.13 -14.30
CA THR A 360 14.33 -6.65 -13.92
C THR A 360 14.31 -5.94 -12.58
N CYS A 361 13.30 -5.10 -12.31
CA CYS A 361 13.12 -4.46 -11.00
C CYS A 361 12.86 -5.49 -9.90
N ILE A 362 12.03 -6.50 -10.15
CA ILE A 362 11.76 -7.60 -9.21
C ILE A 362 13.06 -8.32 -8.87
N ARG A 363 13.84 -8.73 -9.88
CA ARG A 363 15.12 -9.42 -9.67
C ARG A 363 16.08 -8.60 -8.82
N ILE A 364 16.24 -7.30 -9.11
CA ILE A 364 17.12 -6.41 -8.31
C ILE A 364 16.64 -6.31 -6.86
N ALA A 365 15.32 -6.23 -6.65
CA ALA A 365 14.73 -6.17 -5.31
C ALA A 365 14.88 -7.50 -4.56
N GLU A 366 14.75 -8.65 -5.23
CA GLU A 366 15.00 -9.98 -4.65
C GLU A 366 16.46 -10.12 -4.22
N GLU A 367 17.41 -9.76 -5.08
CA GLU A 367 18.85 -9.77 -4.79
C GLU A 367 19.20 -8.91 -3.57
N LYS A 368 18.40 -7.89 -3.27
CA LYS A 368 18.57 -6.97 -2.14
C LYS A 368 17.61 -7.24 -0.97
N ASN A 369 16.80 -8.30 -0.99
CA ASN A 369 15.77 -8.60 0.01
C ASN A 369 14.81 -7.43 0.30
N ALA A 370 14.36 -6.75 -0.77
CA ALA A 370 13.65 -5.48 -0.71
C ALA A 370 12.27 -5.49 -1.41
N LEU A 371 11.71 -6.65 -1.75
CA LEU A 371 10.39 -6.72 -2.42
C LEU A 371 9.28 -6.02 -1.64
N GLN A 372 9.32 -6.08 -0.31
CA GLN A 372 8.37 -5.44 0.61
C GLN A 372 8.35 -3.91 0.52
N TYR A 373 9.35 -3.30 -0.12
CA TYR A 373 9.44 -1.85 -0.28
C TYR A 373 8.71 -1.35 -1.53
N LEU A 374 8.26 -2.24 -2.42
CA LEU A 374 7.81 -1.89 -3.75
C LEU A 374 6.32 -2.13 -3.96
N ALA A 375 5.66 -1.18 -4.61
CA ALA A 375 4.38 -1.36 -5.26
C ALA A 375 4.47 -0.92 -6.73
N PHE A 376 4.00 -1.72 -7.67
CA PHE A 376 4.08 -1.37 -9.10
C PHE A 376 2.79 -0.71 -9.58
N LYS A 377 2.92 0.49 -10.15
CA LYS A 377 1.84 1.10 -10.93
C LYS A 377 1.72 0.39 -12.27
N THR A 378 0.54 -0.08 -12.63
CA THR A 378 0.38 -0.91 -13.82
C THR A 378 -0.89 -0.59 -14.61
N PRO A 379 -0.79 -0.40 -15.94
CA PRO A 379 -1.97 -0.28 -16.80
C PRO A 379 -2.54 -1.66 -17.21
N TYR A 380 -1.85 -2.75 -16.90
CA TYR A 380 -2.20 -4.11 -17.32
C TYR A 380 -3.11 -4.80 -16.30
N THR A 381 -3.80 -5.85 -16.74
CA THR A 381 -4.57 -6.73 -15.86
C THR A 381 -3.66 -7.65 -15.05
N TYR A 382 -4.17 -8.20 -13.96
CA TYR A 382 -3.41 -9.15 -13.14
C TYR A 382 -2.99 -10.40 -13.94
N ASP A 383 -3.89 -10.94 -14.78
CA ASP A 383 -3.61 -12.14 -15.57
C ASP A 383 -2.52 -11.89 -16.64
N GLU A 384 -2.46 -10.67 -17.18
CA GLU A 384 -1.35 -10.28 -18.06
C GLU A 384 -0.02 -10.22 -17.31
N LEU A 385 0.01 -9.79 -16.04
CA LEU A 385 1.24 -9.85 -15.23
C LEU A 385 1.63 -11.29 -14.91
N ALA A 386 0.67 -12.14 -14.56
CA ALA A 386 0.87 -13.54 -14.21
C ALA A 386 1.40 -14.39 -15.37
N ALA A 387 1.22 -13.94 -16.62
CA ALA A 387 1.84 -14.57 -17.78
C ALA A 387 3.36 -14.36 -17.86
N TYR A 388 3.92 -13.37 -17.15
CA TYR A 388 5.35 -13.02 -17.18
C TYR A 388 6.05 -13.22 -15.83
N VAL A 389 5.32 -13.18 -14.73
CA VAL A 389 5.87 -13.31 -13.37
C VAL A 389 5.09 -14.42 -12.64
N PRO A 390 5.77 -15.44 -12.08
CA PRO A 390 5.11 -16.50 -11.34
C PRO A 390 4.31 -15.98 -10.14
N GLU A 391 3.18 -16.63 -9.85
CA GLU A 391 2.31 -16.26 -8.72
C GLU A 391 3.08 -16.26 -7.38
N THR A 392 4.03 -17.18 -7.20
CA THR A 392 4.90 -17.25 -6.01
C THR A 392 5.73 -15.98 -5.76
N THR A 393 5.95 -15.18 -6.80
CA THR A 393 6.62 -13.88 -6.72
C THR A 393 5.60 -12.75 -6.67
N LEU A 394 4.53 -12.80 -7.47
CA LEU A 394 3.47 -11.79 -7.44
C LEU A 394 2.79 -11.68 -6.07
N CYS A 395 2.65 -12.79 -5.34
CA CYS A 395 2.12 -12.82 -3.97
C CYS A 395 2.97 -12.08 -2.93
N LYS A 396 4.23 -11.80 -3.25
CA LYS A 396 5.17 -11.05 -2.41
C LYS A 396 5.23 -9.56 -2.77
N LEU A 397 4.50 -9.13 -3.80
CA LEU A 397 4.53 -7.79 -4.34
C LEU A 397 3.22 -7.05 -4.08
N LEU A 398 3.30 -5.72 -4.18
CA LEU A 398 2.15 -4.84 -4.14
C LEU A 398 1.92 -4.17 -5.50
N PHE A 399 0.67 -3.80 -5.78
CA PHE A 399 0.28 -3.20 -7.05
C PHE A 399 -0.69 -2.04 -6.87
N MET A 400 -0.57 -1.07 -7.77
CA MET A 400 -1.49 0.05 -7.93
C MET A 400 -2.00 0.05 -9.37
N PRO A 401 -3.10 -0.64 -9.69
CA PRO A 401 -3.70 -0.58 -11.02
C PRO A 401 -4.00 0.87 -11.41
N VAL A 402 -3.55 1.26 -12.61
CA VAL A 402 -3.74 2.57 -13.20
C VAL A 402 -4.84 2.49 -14.25
N ILE A 403 -5.95 3.16 -13.96
CA ILE A 403 -7.10 3.30 -14.83
C ILE A 403 -6.81 4.49 -15.73
N GLN A 404 -6.30 4.18 -16.92
CA GLN A 404 -5.87 5.20 -17.87
C GLN A 404 -7.04 6.09 -18.31
N PRO A 405 -6.80 7.40 -18.52
CA PRO A 405 -7.82 8.29 -19.08
C PRO A 405 -8.35 7.74 -20.41
N LYS A 406 -9.66 7.87 -20.63
CA LYS A 406 -10.39 7.38 -21.82
C LYS A 406 -10.52 5.86 -21.95
N ARG A 407 -10.06 5.08 -20.97
CA ARG A 407 -10.40 3.64 -20.87
C ARG A 407 -11.92 3.50 -20.79
N LYS A 408 -12.52 2.73 -21.70
CA LYS A 408 -13.98 2.51 -21.76
C LYS A 408 -14.45 1.38 -20.84
N ASP A 409 -13.64 0.35 -20.68
CA ASP A 409 -13.84 -0.85 -19.86
C ASP A 409 -13.34 -0.65 -18.41
N PHE A 410 -13.36 0.58 -17.89
CA PHE A 410 -12.73 0.87 -16.60
C PHE A 410 -13.37 0.13 -15.42
N LEU A 411 -14.67 -0.15 -15.48
CA LEU A 411 -15.36 -0.95 -14.47
C LEU A 411 -14.90 -2.41 -14.52
N ASP A 412 -14.88 -3.04 -15.69
CA ASP A 412 -14.46 -4.44 -15.83
C ASP A 412 -12.97 -4.61 -15.48
N PHE A 413 -12.12 -3.64 -15.85
CA PHE A 413 -10.72 -3.61 -15.41
C PHE A 413 -10.58 -3.51 -13.89
N THR A 414 -11.42 -2.69 -13.25
CA THR A 414 -11.43 -2.54 -11.78
C THR A 414 -11.89 -3.85 -11.13
N ASP A 415 -12.98 -4.45 -11.61
CA ASP A 415 -13.52 -5.73 -11.14
C ASP A 415 -12.48 -6.86 -11.27
N GLY A 416 -11.77 -6.90 -12.40
CA GLY A 416 -10.67 -7.83 -12.61
C GLY A 416 -9.59 -7.73 -11.53
N TRP A 417 -9.16 -6.52 -11.19
CA TRP A 417 -8.19 -6.29 -10.12
C TRP A 417 -8.75 -6.57 -8.72
N ILE A 418 -10.02 -6.25 -8.45
CA ILE A 418 -10.69 -6.61 -7.19
C ILE A 418 -10.68 -8.14 -7.01
N ASN A 419 -11.07 -8.88 -8.03
CA ASN A 419 -11.24 -10.34 -7.97
C ASN A 419 -9.91 -11.10 -7.99
N ARG A 420 -8.94 -10.64 -8.79
CA ARG A 420 -7.67 -11.36 -9.04
C ARG A 420 -6.51 -10.80 -8.21
N GLY A 421 -6.43 -9.48 -8.07
CA GLY A 421 -5.37 -8.80 -7.31
C GLY A 421 -5.58 -8.86 -5.79
N GLY A 422 -6.82 -8.66 -5.33
CA GLY A 422 -7.20 -8.80 -3.93
C GLY A 422 -6.25 -8.06 -2.95
N LYS A 423 -5.73 -8.78 -1.95
CA LYS A 423 -4.84 -8.21 -0.91
C LYS A 423 -3.47 -7.73 -1.43
N LYS A 424 -3.11 -7.98 -2.70
CA LYS A 424 -1.90 -7.45 -3.34
C LYS A 424 -2.06 -6.00 -3.80
N VAL A 425 -3.28 -5.45 -3.83
CA VAL A 425 -3.53 -4.07 -4.28
C VAL A 425 -3.40 -3.07 -3.14
N ILE A 426 -2.75 -1.93 -3.38
CA ILE A 426 -2.60 -0.84 -2.38
C ILE A 426 -3.61 0.30 -2.58
N ALA A 427 -3.93 0.62 -3.83
CA ALA A 427 -4.85 1.67 -4.24
C ALA A 427 -5.20 1.49 -5.73
N TYR A 428 -6.21 2.21 -6.22
CA TYR A 428 -6.58 2.23 -7.64
C TYR A 428 -6.37 3.64 -8.19
N GLU A 429 -5.33 3.86 -8.99
CA GLU A 429 -5.07 5.18 -9.56
C GLU A 429 -6.04 5.45 -10.71
N THR A 430 -6.69 6.62 -10.69
CA THR A 430 -7.52 7.10 -11.80
C THR A 430 -7.18 8.55 -12.08
N ASN A 431 -6.76 8.83 -13.31
CA ASN A 431 -6.46 10.20 -13.74
C ASN A 431 -7.66 10.79 -14.46
N PHE A 432 -8.56 11.43 -13.70
CA PHE A 432 -9.72 12.19 -14.20
C PHE A 432 -9.36 13.68 -14.29
N LEU A 433 -9.76 14.37 -15.35
CA LEU A 433 -9.34 15.75 -15.62
C LEU A 433 -10.31 16.78 -15.03
N ASN A 434 -11.61 16.52 -15.05
CA ASN A 434 -12.64 17.45 -14.57
C ASN A 434 -13.93 16.70 -14.21
N GLU A 435 -14.94 17.43 -13.72
CA GLU A 435 -16.24 16.87 -13.32
C GLU A 435 -17.00 16.16 -14.45
N GLY A 436 -16.65 16.37 -15.72
CA GLY A 436 -17.28 15.72 -16.86
C GLY A 436 -16.74 14.31 -17.15
N ASP A 437 -15.64 13.90 -16.50
CA ASP A 437 -15.07 12.57 -16.74
C ASP A 437 -16.01 11.45 -16.27
N PRO A 438 -16.16 10.36 -17.06
CA PRO A 438 -17.01 9.22 -16.70
C PRO A 438 -16.67 8.59 -15.34
N TYR A 439 -15.40 8.68 -14.92
CA TYR A 439 -14.93 8.16 -13.63
C TYR A 439 -15.56 8.87 -12.43
N LEU A 440 -16.01 10.11 -12.61
CA LEU A 440 -16.64 10.93 -11.58
C LEU A 440 -18.18 10.92 -11.65
N GLN A 441 -18.76 10.27 -12.67
CA GLN A 441 -20.21 10.16 -12.81
C GLN A 441 -20.76 9.02 -11.94
N SER A 442 -22.02 9.17 -11.55
CA SER A 442 -22.74 8.09 -10.88
C SER A 442 -23.04 6.94 -11.83
N PHE A 443 -23.06 5.72 -11.29
CA PHE A 443 -23.40 4.51 -12.04
C PHE A 443 -23.95 3.43 -11.10
N THR A 444 -24.60 2.42 -11.69
CA THR A 444 -25.10 1.24 -10.98
C THR A 444 -24.33 0.01 -11.40
N ARG A 445 -23.90 -0.80 -10.42
CA ARG A 445 -23.23 -2.09 -10.64
C ARG A 445 -23.73 -3.08 -9.59
N ASP A 446 -24.10 -4.28 -10.00
CA ASP A 446 -24.65 -5.34 -9.12
C ASP A 446 -25.85 -4.87 -8.26
N GLY A 447 -26.72 -4.03 -8.83
CA GLY A 447 -27.90 -3.49 -8.13
C GLY A 447 -27.60 -2.41 -7.09
N VAL A 448 -26.34 -1.96 -6.94
CA VAL A 448 -25.94 -0.90 -6.03
C VAL A 448 -25.54 0.35 -6.81
N SER A 449 -26.06 1.51 -6.39
CA SER A 449 -25.71 2.81 -6.98
C SER A 449 -24.49 3.42 -6.29
N TYR A 450 -23.51 3.84 -7.09
CA TYR A 450 -22.29 4.49 -6.64
C TYR A 450 -22.23 5.95 -7.11
N LYS A 451 -21.65 6.83 -6.30
CA LYS A 451 -21.53 8.26 -6.62
C LYS A 451 -20.52 8.50 -7.75
N ASN A 452 -19.49 7.67 -7.80
CA ASN A 452 -18.38 7.69 -8.75
C ASN A 452 -17.53 6.42 -8.56
N LEU A 453 -16.46 6.28 -9.35
CA LEU A 453 -15.54 5.16 -9.27
C LEU A 453 -14.81 5.11 -7.91
N LEU A 454 -14.51 6.26 -7.31
CA LEU A 454 -13.81 6.33 -6.02
C LEU A 454 -14.66 5.72 -4.90
N HIS A 455 -15.97 6.01 -4.90
CA HIS A 455 -16.94 5.37 -4.01
C HIS A 455 -16.98 3.86 -4.23
N TYR A 456 -16.99 3.42 -5.49
CA TYR A 456 -17.02 2.00 -5.84
C TYR A 456 -15.80 1.25 -5.30
N VAL A 457 -14.59 1.77 -5.59
CA VAL A 457 -13.33 1.20 -5.09
C VAL A 457 -13.36 1.07 -3.57
N TYR A 458 -13.69 2.15 -2.86
CA TYR A 458 -13.72 2.11 -1.40
C TYR A 458 -14.74 1.11 -0.86
N LYS A 459 -15.97 1.07 -1.43
CA LYS A 459 -17.00 0.13 -0.95
C LYS A 459 -16.67 -1.33 -1.22
N LYS A 460 -16.00 -1.63 -2.32
CA LYS A 460 -15.66 -3.01 -2.69
C LYS A 460 -14.40 -3.53 -2.01
N THR A 461 -13.47 -2.64 -1.63
CA THR A 461 -12.13 -3.04 -1.20
C THR A 461 -11.67 -2.45 0.14
N GLY A 462 -12.32 -1.37 0.61
CA GLY A 462 -11.82 -0.54 1.71
C GLY A 462 -10.61 0.33 1.34
N LEU A 463 -10.08 0.22 0.12
CA LEU A 463 -8.89 0.94 -0.33
C LEU A 463 -9.21 2.32 -0.88
N ARG A 464 -8.15 3.10 -1.06
CA ARG A 464 -8.17 4.44 -1.63
C ARG A 464 -8.15 4.35 -3.16
N SER A 465 -8.70 5.38 -3.79
CA SER A 465 -8.30 5.71 -5.16
C SER A 465 -7.08 6.63 -5.15
N GLY A 466 -6.36 6.67 -6.26
CA GLY A 466 -5.24 7.58 -6.47
C GLY A 466 -5.51 8.59 -7.57
N CYS A 467 -4.78 9.70 -7.55
CA CYS A 467 -4.77 10.72 -8.60
C CYS A 467 -3.33 11.25 -8.73
N TYR A 468 -2.93 11.67 -9.92
CA TYR A 468 -1.79 12.57 -10.13
C TYR A 468 -2.31 14.02 -10.23
N PRO A 469 -2.19 14.82 -9.15
CA PRO A 469 -2.47 16.24 -9.22
C PRO A 469 -1.48 16.92 -10.16
N GLU A 470 -1.96 17.88 -10.93
CA GLU A 470 -1.15 18.57 -11.94
C GLU A 470 -0.79 19.96 -11.42
N GLU A 471 -0.04 20.02 -10.33
CA GLU A 471 0.38 21.31 -9.78
C GLU A 471 1.39 22.02 -10.69
N PRO A 472 1.24 23.34 -10.93
CA PRO A 472 2.28 24.10 -11.58
C PRO A 472 3.48 24.27 -10.63
N ILE A 473 4.60 23.63 -10.94
CA ILE A 473 5.86 23.73 -10.16
C ILE A 473 6.73 24.88 -10.71
N GLY A 474 6.14 25.91 -11.33
CA GLY A 474 6.86 27.06 -11.88
C GLY A 474 6.51 27.39 -13.34
N GLN A 475 7.32 28.25 -13.95
CA GLN A 475 7.01 28.96 -15.21
C GLN A 475 6.91 28.09 -16.48
N MET A 476 7.34 26.83 -16.45
CA MET A 476 7.30 25.94 -17.62
C MET A 476 6.14 24.93 -17.62
N GLY A 477 5.41 24.79 -16.51
CA GLY A 477 4.28 23.85 -16.41
C GLY A 477 4.71 22.38 -16.33
N THR A 478 4.06 21.51 -17.09
CA THR A 478 4.31 20.05 -17.10
C THR A 478 5.09 19.64 -18.33
N VAL A 479 5.83 18.53 -18.26
CA VAL A 479 6.67 18.03 -19.35
C VAL A 479 6.28 16.63 -19.79
N THR A 480 6.25 16.38 -21.10
CA THR A 480 6.05 15.02 -21.63
C THR A 480 7.34 14.21 -21.57
N ARG A 481 7.25 12.89 -21.75
CA ARG A 481 8.42 12.00 -21.88
C ARG A 481 9.34 12.37 -23.07
N TRP A 482 8.85 13.20 -24.00
CA TRP A 482 9.56 13.69 -25.18
C TRP A 482 10.17 15.10 -25.01
N VAL A 483 10.26 15.60 -23.77
CA VAL A 483 10.81 16.93 -23.45
C VAL A 483 9.96 18.09 -23.99
N GLU A 484 8.64 17.88 -24.11
CA GLU A 484 7.72 18.92 -24.58
C GLU A 484 7.01 19.55 -23.38
N TRP A 485 7.28 20.83 -23.13
CA TRP A 485 6.66 21.60 -22.06
C TRP A 485 5.28 22.10 -22.47
N LYS A 486 4.35 22.08 -21.52
CA LYS A 486 3.01 22.65 -21.69
C LYS A 486 2.49 23.25 -20.40
N MET A 487 1.84 24.40 -20.54
CA MET A 487 0.93 24.90 -19.52
C MET A 487 -0.41 24.20 -19.66
N LYS A 488 -0.91 23.70 -18.53
CA LYS A 488 -2.26 23.16 -18.45
C LYS A 488 -3.17 24.22 -17.86
N TYR A 489 -4.26 24.49 -18.55
CA TYR A 489 -5.26 25.43 -18.10
C TYR A 489 -6.32 24.71 -17.29
N THR A 490 -6.66 25.27 -16.12
CA THR A 490 -7.61 24.69 -15.17
C THR A 490 -9.01 24.47 -15.76
N VAL A 491 -9.39 25.23 -16.79
CA VAL A 491 -10.65 25.00 -17.52
C VAL A 491 -10.71 23.62 -18.21
N ASN A 492 -9.56 23.05 -18.57
CA ASN A 492 -9.47 21.77 -19.28
C ASN A 492 -9.01 20.62 -18.36
N ASP A 493 -8.16 20.92 -17.37
CA ASP A 493 -7.58 19.96 -16.43
C ASP A 493 -7.56 20.58 -15.02
N ARG A 494 -8.53 20.19 -14.19
CA ARG A 494 -8.74 20.69 -12.83
C ARG A 494 -7.93 19.95 -11.79
N ARG A 495 -7.11 18.95 -12.15
CA ARG A 495 -6.33 18.16 -11.18
C ARG A 495 -5.35 18.96 -10.33
N GLY A 496 -4.99 20.19 -10.73
CA GLY A 496 -4.21 21.10 -9.90
C GLY A 496 -5.02 21.92 -8.87
N ASP A 497 -6.36 21.83 -8.88
CA ASP A 497 -7.24 22.53 -7.95
C ASP A 497 -7.48 21.66 -6.70
N HIS A 498 -6.69 21.92 -5.65
CA HIS A 498 -6.73 21.16 -4.40
C HIS A 498 -8.11 21.20 -3.74
N TYR A 499 -8.79 22.34 -3.74
CA TYR A 499 -10.10 22.47 -3.10
C TYR A 499 -11.16 21.68 -3.85
N TRP A 500 -11.17 21.77 -5.19
CA TRP A 500 -12.07 20.95 -6.01
C TRP A 500 -11.84 19.46 -5.79
N LEU A 501 -10.59 18.98 -5.81
CA LEU A 501 -10.27 17.57 -5.54
C LEU A 501 -10.85 17.09 -4.21
N MET A 502 -10.84 17.94 -3.18
CA MET A 502 -11.41 17.62 -1.86
C MET A 502 -12.95 17.59 -1.86
N THR A 503 -13.62 18.24 -2.81
CA THR A 503 -15.10 18.16 -2.97
C THR A 503 -15.57 16.92 -3.72
N VAL A 504 -14.69 16.25 -4.47
CA VAL A 504 -15.03 15.01 -5.18
C VAL A 504 -15.44 13.97 -4.13
N PRO A 505 -16.58 13.26 -4.29
CA PRO A 505 -16.96 12.20 -3.35
C PRO A 505 -15.83 11.17 -3.21
N TYR A 506 -15.38 10.92 -1.97
CA TYR A 506 -14.21 10.10 -1.62
C TYR A 506 -12.84 10.67 -2.05
N GLY A 507 -12.79 11.88 -2.58
CA GLY A 507 -11.55 12.61 -2.90
C GLY A 507 -10.68 12.87 -1.66
N LYS A 508 -11.32 13.13 -0.52
CA LYS A 508 -10.64 13.42 0.76
C LYS A 508 -9.78 12.30 1.34
N ILE A 509 -9.83 11.08 0.77
CA ILE A 509 -9.03 9.94 1.22
C ILE A 509 -8.06 9.42 0.15
N MET A 510 -7.89 10.13 -0.97
CA MET A 510 -7.08 9.63 -2.08
C MET A 510 -5.59 9.52 -1.74
N VAL A 511 -4.88 8.74 -2.57
CA VAL A 511 -3.41 8.79 -2.70
C VAL A 511 -3.07 9.82 -3.79
N MET A 512 -2.35 10.87 -3.44
CA MET A 512 -1.90 11.91 -4.37
C MET A 512 -0.46 11.62 -4.77
N THR A 513 -0.24 11.25 -6.03
CA THR A 513 1.12 11.25 -6.59
C THR A 513 1.44 12.69 -6.96
N SER A 514 2.20 13.42 -6.15
CA SER A 514 2.32 14.88 -6.32
C SER A 514 3.77 15.34 -6.24
N ASP A 515 4.07 16.33 -7.08
CA ASP A 515 5.33 17.08 -7.05
C ASP A 515 5.41 18.07 -5.88
N ARG A 516 4.27 18.33 -5.22
CA ARG A 516 4.11 19.30 -4.13
C ARG A 516 3.58 18.64 -2.85
N PRO A 517 4.34 17.69 -2.26
CA PRO A 517 3.96 17.06 -1.00
C PRO A 517 3.80 18.07 0.15
N ASP A 518 4.51 19.19 0.10
CA ASP A 518 4.38 20.31 1.03
C ASP A 518 2.99 20.97 0.99
N ILE A 519 2.40 21.11 -0.19
CA ILE A 519 1.05 21.65 -0.36
C ILE A 519 0.02 20.68 0.20
N TRP A 520 0.08 19.41 -0.19
CA TRP A 520 -0.89 18.41 0.28
C TRP A 520 -0.82 18.18 1.79
N TYR A 521 0.38 18.28 2.38
CA TYR A 521 0.53 18.30 3.83
C TYR A 521 -0.28 19.45 4.46
N LYS A 522 -0.22 20.66 3.87
CA LYS A 522 -1.00 21.81 4.33
C LYS A 522 -2.51 21.66 4.09
N VAL A 523 -2.91 21.12 2.94
CA VAL A 523 -4.33 20.83 2.65
C VAL A 523 -4.88 19.87 3.70
N ASN A 524 -4.15 18.80 4.04
CA ASN A 524 -4.58 17.85 5.06
C ASN A 524 -4.70 18.51 6.44
N GLN A 525 -3.83 19.46 6.79
CA GLN A 525 -3.95 20.24 8.03
C GLN A 525 -5.20 21.12 8.03
N ILE A 526 -5.43 21.90 6.97
CA ILE A 526 -6.55 22.84 6.87
C ILE A 526 -7.89 22.12 7.04
N TYR A 527 -8.08 20.99 6.35
CA TYR A 527 -9.34 20.25 6.38
C TYR A 527 -9.56 19.47 7.68
N ASN A 528 -8.52 19.28 8.50
CA ASN A 528 -8.64 18.65 9.81
C ASN A 528 -8.71 19.65 10.97
N MET A 529 -8.36 20.92 10.74
CA MET A 529 -8.52 22.00 11.72
C MET A 529 -10.00 22.40 11.92
N THR A 530 -10.86 22.16 10.94
CA THR A 530 -12.28 22.55 10.98
C THR A 530 -13.17 21.64 11.82
N GLY A 531 -12.59 20.67 12.54
CA GLY A 531 -13.29 19.75 13.44
C GLY A 531 -12.96 19.91 14.94
N GLN A 532 -12.18 20.94 15.30
CA GLN A 532 -12.04 21.45 16.67
C GLN A 532 -12.86 22.72 16.83
#